data_AF-A0A1G9C792-F1
#
_entry.id   AF-A0A1G9C792-F1
#
_cell.length_a   1.000
_cell.length_b   1.000
_cell.length_c   1.000
_cell.angle_alpha   90.00
_cell.angle_beta   90.00
_cell.angle_gamma   90.00
#
_symmetry.space_group_name_H-M   'P 1'
#
loop_
_entity.id
_entity.type
_entity.pdbx_description
1 polymer ?
#
loop_
_entity_poly.entity_id
_entity_poly.type
_entity_poly.pdbx_seq_one_letter_code
_entity_poly.pdbx_strand_id
1 'polypeptide(L)'
;MTDRLFAELRPGELDDLAEDGYRRRRSADLARAFATPRAPRRSRRPYLLMAGTAVGTAVTALAAVAVVVITGEPAQAPARPPAAALPVDARSFLLAAASTALREPAATGRYWYVRERRYMRVQFAPGVYAPRVKALVDAQKRTEEQLKGDPERLAAAQEEFRRKVAELNRAELPYRAFAANTRETWRPMRAGEVARTVRNQDVEVTFGSPQDEAAWRADGAPELADRERETQDDAVERAPWMDNPSLNLRNVADLPTGVEELRRRLDDLWRQSPKVSGADRAGYLWQTGIDLMTAPLKPGTRAALFRVLADQPVMKLEGRVSDPLGRTGVALSAPTQHKFRVRLVVDESTAELLQYELGSDDEVGLRVTLEDMGWTDSLGDRPAG
;
A
#
# COMPACT_ATOMS: atom_id res chain seq x y z
N MET A 1 6.22 6.53 22.79
CA MET A 1 6.73 7.32 21.65
C MET A 1 6.26 6.72 20.31
N THR A 2 4.97 6.39 20.31
CA THR A 2 4.08 6.02 19.21
C THR A 2 3.81 7.20 18.26
N ASP A 3 4.18 8.42 18.68
CA ASP A 3 3.94 9.69 18.00
C ASP A 3 4.54 9.82 16.60
N ARG A 4 5.64 9.14 16.26
CA ARG A 4 6.34 9.43 14.99
C ARG A 4 5.73 8.78 13.75
N LEU A 5 4.99 7.68 13.91
CA LEU A 5 4.38 6.97 12.78
C LEU A 5 2.93 7.42 12.52
N PHE A 6 2.24 7.92 13.56
CA PHE A 6 0.90 8.47 13.43
C PHE A 6 0.86 9.99 13.24
N ALA A 7 1.84 10.76 13.71
CA ALA A 7 1.90 12.19 13.40
C ALA A 7 2.21 12.48 11.91
N GLU A 8 2.68 11.46 11.17
CA GLU A 8 2.85 11.50 9.71
C GLU A 8 1.65 10.91 8.94
N LEU A 9 0.70 10.25 9.62
CA LEU A 9 -0.57 9.84 9.03
C LEU A 9 -1.56 11.00 9.18
N ARG A 10 -1.51 11.95 8.25
CA ARG A 10 -2.71 12.75 7.91
C ARG A 10 -3.25 12.23 6.58
N PRO A 11 -4.31 11.39 6.56
CA PRO A 11 -4.64 10.65 5.34
C PRO A 11 -5.76 11.23 4.47
N GLY A 12 -6.37 12.38 4.82
CA GLY A 12 -7.47 12.98 4.04
C GLY A 12 -7.33 14.49 3.90
N GLU A 13 -7.40 15.22 5.02
CA GLU A 13 -7.43 16.69 4.99
C GLU A 13 -6.07 17.36 4.67
N LEU A 14 -4.95 16.62 4.76
CA LEU A 14 -3.65 17.14 4.29
C LEU A 14 -3.50 17.01 2.78
N ASP A 15 -4.12 16.02 2.15
CA ASP A 15 -4.08 15.86 0.69
C ASP A 15 -4.84 17.02 0.02
N ASP A 16 -5.95 17.47 0.60
CA ASP A 16 -6.72 18.61 0.08
C ASP A 16 -5.99 19.97 0.27
N LEU A 17 -5.37 20.19 1.43
CA LEU A 17 -4.62 21.42 1.72
C LEU A 17 -3.22 21.44 1.06
N ALA A 18 -2.59 20.28 0.85
CA ALA A 18 -1.36 20.14 0.09
C ALA A 18 -1.62 20.21 -1.42
N GLU A 19 -2.74 19.69 -1.93
CA GLU A 19 -3.15 19.85 -3.34
C GLU A 19 -3.32 21.33 -3.68
N ASP A 20 -3.97 22.13 -2.85
CA ASP A 20 -4.15 23.56 -3.09
C ASP A 20 -2.83 24.37 -3.02
N GLY A 21 -1.87 23.90 -2.20
CA GLY A 21 -0.50 24.43 -2.17
C GLY A 21 0.37 23.93 -3.33
N TYR A 22 0.09 22.74 -3.87
CA TYR A 22 0.77 22.12 -5.00
C TYR A 22 0.29 22.71 -6.33
N ARG A 23 -1.02 22.94 -6.47
CA ARG A 23 -1.66 23.65 -7.61
C ARG A 23 -1.09 25.06 -7.80
N ARG A 24 -0.81 25.77 -6.70
CA ARG A 24 -0.22 27.13 -6.73
C ARG A 24 1.25 27.18 -7.15
N ARG A 25 2.03 26.13 -6.88
CA ARG A 25 3.48 26.09 -7.22
C ARG A 25 3.75 25.57 -8.62
N ARG A 26 2.83 24.79 -9.19
CA ARG A 26 2.94 24.17 -10.52
C ARG A 26 3.15 25.18 -11.66
N SER A 27 2.49 26.33 -11.63
CA SER A 27 2.65 27.36 -12.68
C SER A 27 4.05 27.99 -12.68
N ALA A 28 4.61 28.24 -11.49
CA ALA A 28 5.95 28.81 -11.33
C ALA A 28 7.06 27.80 -11.68
N ASP A 29 6.90 26.53 -11.32
CA ASP A 29 7.87 25.48 -11.64
C ASP A 29 7.85 25.09 -13.12
N LEU A 30 6.66 25.09 -13.76
CA LEU A 30 6.55 24.94 -15.22
C LEU A 30 7.17 26.13 -15.95
N ALA A 31 6.93 27.37 -15.50
CA ALA A 31 7.57 28.55 -16.09
C ALA A 31 9.11 28.48 -15.99
N ARG A 32 9.65 28.00 -14.86
CA ARG A 32 11.10 27.83 -14.66
C ARG A 32 11.68 26.72 -15.56
N ALA A 33 10.94 25.62 -15.76
CA ALA A 33 11.34 24.52 -16.65
C ALA A 33 11.26 24.88 -18.14
N PHE A 34 10.37 25.78 -18.55
CA PHE A 34 10.30 26.30 -19.92
C PHE A 34 11.27 27.47 -20.19
N ALA A 35 11.70 28.19 -19.15
CA ALA A 35 12.70 29.24 -19.25
C ALA A 35 14.15 28.72 -19.29
N THR A 36 14.38 27.41 -19.09
CA THR A 36 15.72 26.82 -19.18
C THR A 36 16.08 26.52 -20.65
N PRO A 37 17.10 27.15 -21.25
CA PRO A 37 17.49 26.84 -22.62
C PRO A 37 18.06 25.41 -22.69
N ARG A 38 17.42 24.51 -23.44
CA ARG A 38 17.96 23.17 -23.70
C ARG A 38 19.17 23.29 -24.62
N ALA A 39 20.34 22.85 -24.14
CA ALA A 39 21.52 22.69 -24.97
C ALA A 39 21.30 21.61 -26.06
N PRO A 40 21.80 21.79 -27.30
CA PRO A 40 21.52 20.87 -28.40
C PRO A 40 22.32 19.56 -28.28
N ARG A 41 21.63 18.42 -28.29
CA ARG A 41 22.23 17.08 -28.42
C ARG A 41 22.59 16.81 -29.89
N ARG A 42 23.88 16.66 -30.19
CA ARG A 42 24.39 16.20 -31.50
C ARG A 42 23.94 14.76 -31.77
N SER A 43 23.25 14.56 -32.89
CA SER A 43 22.87 13.24 -33.41
C SER A 43 24.04 12.56 -34.11
N ARG A 44 24.23 11.25 -33.88
CA ARG A 44 24.96 10.38 -34.81
C ARG A 44 24.27 9.00 -34.88
N ARG A 45 23.72 8.70 -36.05
CA ARG A 45 23.56 7.37 -36.70
C ARG A 45 24.38 7.46 -38.01
N PRO A 46 24.76 6.38 -38.75
CA PRO A 46 24.03 5.13 -39.10
C PRO A 46 24.95 3.86 -39.02
N TYR A 47 24.61 2.61 -39.35
CA TYR A 47 23.95 2.01 -40.53
C TYR A 47 23.36 0.60 -40.25
N LEU A 48 22.47 0.22 -41.18
CA LEU A 48 21.78 -1.06 -41.40
C LEU A 48 22.72 -2.25 -41.63
N LEU A 49 22.22 -3.47 -41.41
CA LEU A 49 22.15 -4.52 -42.45
C LEU A 49 21.18 -5.65 -42.06
N MET A 50 20.66 -6.26 -43.12
CA MET A 50 19.47 -7.10 -43.26
C MET A 50 19.72 -8.61 -43.08
N ALA A 51 18.59 -9.32 -42.96
CA ALA A 51 18.25 -10.64 -43.53
C ALA A 51 18.67 -11.93 -42.80
N GLY A 52 17.69 -12.84 -42.71
CA GLY A 52 17.90 -14.26 -42.40
C GLY A 52 16.63 -14.98 -41.96
N THR A 53 15.73 -15.27 -42.91
CA THR A 53 14.63 -16.25 -42.75
C THR A 53 15.19 -17.67 -42.64
N ALA A 54 14.65 -18.50 -41.73
CA ALA A 54 14.62 -19.94 -41.90
C ALA A 54 13.41 -20.57 -41.19
N VAL A 55 12.69 -21.37 -41.97
CA VAL A 55 11.52 -22.18 -41.67
C VAL A 55 11.93 -23.43 -40.88
N GLY A 56 11.08 -23.92 -39.98
CA GLY A 56 11.26 -25.20 -39.29
C GLY A 56 10.00 -25.68 -38.58
N THR A 57 9.14 -26.35 -39.34
CA THR A 57 8.11 -27.32 -38.89
C THR A 57 8.75 -28.37 -37.95
N ALA A 58 8.11 -28.95 -36.92
CA ALA A 58 7.03 -29.93 -37.01
C ALA A 58 6.81 -30.62 -35.64
N VAL A 59 5.54 -30.90 -35.33
CA VAL A 59 4.97 -32.15 -34.77
C VAL A 59 5.06 -32.49 -33.25
N THR A 60 3.85 -32.77 -32.76
CA THR A 60 3.30 -33.37 -31.54
C THR A 60 4.02 -34.58 -30.92
N ALA A 61 3.89 -34.74 -29.58
CA ALA A 61 3.42 -36.01 -28.98
C ALA A 61 3.04 -35.84 -27.48
N LEU A 62 1.82 -36.28 -27.16
CA LEU A 62 1.33 -36.60 -25.82
C LEU A 62 2.08 -37.81 -25.26
N ALA A 63 2.39 -37.80 -23.97
CA ALA A 63 2.69 -39.02 -23.21
C ALA A 63 1.80 -39.07 -21.97
N ALA A 64 0.69 -39.79 -22.10
CA ALA A 64 -0.08 -40.32 -20.98
C ALA A 64 0.67 -41.53 -20.42
N VAL A 65 0.94 -41.57 -19.11
CA VAL A 65 1.40 -42.79 -18.43
C VAL A 65 0.25 -43.33 -17.62
N ALA A 66 -0.23 -44.49 -18.05
CA ALA A 66 -1.27 -45.28 -17.40
C ALA A 66 -0.71 -46.04 -16.19
N VAL A 67 -1.62 -46.27 -15.25
CA VAL A 67 -1.48 -46.90 -13.93
C VAL A 67 -1.01 -48.36 -14.02
N VAL A 68 -0.10 -48.75 -13.14
CA VAL A 68 0.13 -50.15 -12.77
C VAL A 68 -0.49 -50.37 -11.38
N VAL A 69 -1.59 -51.11 -11.32
CA VAL A 69 -2.12 -51.70 -10.08
C VAL A 69 -1.45 -53.06 -9.94
N ILE A 70 -0.63 -53.24 -8.89
CA ILE A 70 -0.20 -54.56 -8.43
C ILE A 70 -0.79 -54.73 -7.03
N THR A 71 -1.73 -55.65 -6.91
CA THR A 71 -2.29 -56.14 -5.66
C THR A 71 -1.36 -57.18 -5.05
N GLY A 72 -0.98 -56.99 -3.79
CA GLY A 72 -0.19 -57.94 -3.01
C GLY A 72 0.32 -57.37 -1.69
N GLU A 73 -0.46 -57.51 -0.61
CA GLU A 73 0.07 -57.59 0.76
C GLU A 73 0.54 -59.03 1.01
N PRO A 74 1.57 -59.32 1.86
CA PRO A 74 1.70 -58.73 3.21
C PRO A 74 3.14 -58.48 3.73
N ALA A 75 3.27 -57.55 4.69
CA ALA A 75 4.03 -57.69 5.95
C ALA A 75 4.02 -56.37 6.71
N GLN A 76 3.37 -56.36 7.86
CA GLN A 76 3.18 -55.20 8.73
C GLN A 76 4.52 -54.82 9.39
N ALA A 77 5.15 -53.75 8.88
CA ALA A 77 6.19 -53.04 9.61
C ALA A 77 5.54 -52.19 10.71
N PRO A 78 6.15 -52.06 11.90
CA PRO A 78 5.58 -51.24 12.97
C PRO A 78 5.39 -49.81 12.47
N ALA A 79 4.18 -49.30 12.63
CA ALA A 79 3.79 -47.97 12.20
C ALA A 79 4.77 -46.95 12.76
N ARG A 80 5.59 -46.38 11.88
CA ARG A 80 6.30 -45.14 12.16
C ARG A 80 5.22 -44.13 12.52
N PRO A 81 5.25 -43.47 13.70
CA PRO A 81 4.30 -42.41 13.98
C PRO A 81 4.34 -41.44 12.80
N PRO A 82 3.19 -40.91 12.33
CA PRO A 82 3.19 -39.96 11.24
C PRO A 82 4.22 -38.90 11.61
N ALA A 83 5.24 -38.74 10.76
CA ALA A 83 6.17 -37.64 10.93
C ALA A 83 5.28 -36.41 11.03
N ALA A 84 5.28 -35.77 12.21
CA ALA A 84 4.54 -34.55 12.42
C ALA A 84 4.89 -33.66 11.23
N ALA A 85 3.88 -33.32 10.41
CA ALA A 85 4.08 -32.46 9.26
C ALA A 85 4.88 -31.27 9.78
N LEU A 86 6.10 -31.09 9.26
CA LEU A 86 6.96 -29.99 9.68
C LEU A 86 6.09 -28.74 9.67
N PRO A 87 6.04 -27.94 10.75
CA PRO A 87 5.32 -26.69 10.70
C PRO A 87 5.89 -25.94 9.51
N VAL A 88 5.06 -25.75 8.48
CA VAL A 88 5.41 -24.95 7.31
C VAL A 88 5.91 -23.64 7.88
N ASP A 89 7.18 -23.30 7.72
CA ASP A 89 7.68 -22.02 8.22
C ASP A 89 7.21 -20.90 7.28
N ALA A 90 7.23 -19.66 7.75
CA ALA A 90 6.79 -18.48 6.97
C ALA A 90 7.46 -18.44 5.58
N ARG A 91 8.73 -18.85 5.52
CA ARG A 91 9.51 -18.94 4.29
C ARG A 91 8.92 -19.94 3.31
N SER A 92 8.64 -21.17 3.75
CA SER A 92 8.06 -22.23 2.92
C SER A 92 6.69 -21.84 2.38
N PHE A 93 5.85 -21.19 3.20
CA PHE A 93 4.57 -20.65 2.74
C PHE A 93 4.75 -19.60 1.64
N LEU A 94 5.64 -18.62 1.82
CA LEU A 94 5.88 -17.59 0.81
C LEU A 94 6.49 -18.16 -0.49
N LEU A 95 7.32 -19.20 -0.43
CA LEU A 95 7.82 -19.90 -1.62
C LEU A 95 6.71 -20.66 -2.36
N ALA A 96 5.74 -21.23 -1.62
CA ALA A 96 4.55 -21.81 -2.22
C ALA A 96 3.67 -20.74 -2.88
N ALA A 97 3.42 -19.62 -2.18
CA ALA A 97 2.71 -18.46 -2.73
C ALA A 97 3.39 -17.92 -4.00
N ALA A 98 4.73 -17.86 -4.03
CA ALA A 98 5.48 -17.50 -5.23
C ALA A 98 5.21 -18.44 -6.41
N SER A 99 5.09 -19.74 -6.15
CA SER A 99 4.81 -20.75 -7.17
C SER A 99 3.37 -20.69 -7.68
N THR A 100 2.43 -20.34 -6.80
CA THR A 100 1.03 -20.03 -7.17
C THR A 100 0.97 -18.76 -8.02
N ALA A 101 1.57 -17.66 -7.55
CA ALA A 101 1.58 -16.38 -8.24
C ALA A 101 2.18 -16.43 -9.65
N LEU A 102 3.16 -17.31 -9.88
CA LEU A 102 3.80 -17.50 -11.19
C LEU A 102 2.87 -18.17 -12.22
N ARG A 103 1.90 -18.97 -11.75
CA ARG A 103 0.96 -19.73 -12.60
C ARG A 103 -0.28 -18.92 -12.96
N GLU A 104 -0.50 -17.79 -12.30
CA GLU A 104 -1.62 -16.91 -12.64
C GLU A 104 -1.50 -16.37 -14.08
N PRO A 105 -2.62 -16.25 -14.79
CA PRO A 105 -2.63 -15.69 -16.13
C PRO A 105 -2.21 -14.21 -16.09
N ALA A 106 -1.40 -13.81 -17.06
CA ALA A 106 -1.14 -12.39 -17.27
C ALA A 106 -2.42 -11.73 -17.81
N ALA A 107 -2.96 -10.78 -17.06
CA ALA A 107 -4.10 -9.98 -17.46
C ALA A 107 -3.69 -8.51 -17.62
N THR A 108 -4.46 -7.78 -18.41
CA THR A 108 -4.31 -6.34 -18.63
C THR A 108 -5.68 -5.71 -18.72
N GLY A 109 -5.79 -4.44 -18.35
CA GLY A 109 -6.99 -3.64 -18.53
C GLY A 109 -6.64 -2.17 -18.61
N ARG A 110 -7.66 -1.35 -18.89
CA ARG A 110 -7.50 0.11 -18.92
C ARG A 110 -7.34 0.72 -17.52
N TYR A 111 -8.02 0.13 -16.53
CA TYR A 111 -8.02 0.55 -15.13
C TYR A 111 -7.61 -0.59 -14.22
N TRP A 112 -6.82 -0.25 -13.20
CA TRP A 112 -6.62 -1.11 -12.04
C TRP A 112 -7.64 -0.73 -10.95
N TYR A 113 -8.51 -1.67 -10.62
CA TYR A 113 -9.53 -1.54 -9.60
C TYR A 113 -9.06 -2.12 -8.27
N VAL A 114 -9.36 -1.40 -7.17
CA VAL A 114 -9.20 -1.90 -5.80
C VAL A 114 -10.41 -1.48 -4.98
N ARG A 115 -11.01 -2.43 -4.27
CA ARG A 115 -12.02 -2.22 -3.24
C ARG A 115 -11.50 -2.70 -1.89
N GLU A 116 -11.56 -1.82 -0.92
CA GLU A 116 -10.99 -2.07 0.40
C GLU A 116 -11.91 -1.57 1.51
N ARG A 117 -12.12 -2.39 2.55
CA ARG A 117 -12.71 -1.97 3.82
C ARG A 117 -11.59 -1.63 4.79
N ARG A 118 -11.53 -0.36 5.18
CA ARG A 118 -10.54 0.17 6.12
C ARG A 118 -11.18 0.25 7.49
N TYR A 119 -10.47 -0.19 8.51
CA TYR A 119 -10.80 -0.04 9.92
C TYR A 119 -9.63 0.66 10.60
N MET A 120 -9.86 1.83 11.17
CA MET A 120 -8.78 2.69 11.69
C MET A 120 -9.10 3.24 13.06
N ARG A 121 -8.05 3.41 13.86
CA ARG A 121 -8.13 4.16 15.12
C ARG A 121 -8.48 5.62 14.82
N VAL A 122 -9.56 6.11 15.44
CA VAL A 122 -9.90 7.54 15.39
C VAL A 122 -8.93 8.28 16.29
N GLN A 123 -8.21 9.25 15.73
CA GLN A 123 -7.22 10.05 16.45
C GLN A 123 -7.75 11.43 16.81
N PHE A 124 -8.63 11.96 15.99
CA PHE A 124 -9.21 13.28 16.14
C PHE A 124 -10.67 13.25 15.70
N ALA A 125 -11.50 14.05 16.36
CA ALA A 125 -12.85 14.35 15.91
C ALA A 125 -12.79 15.44 14.83
N PRO A 126 -13.19 15.20 13.57
CA PRO A 126 -13.05 16.17 12.49
C PRO A 126 -13.66 17.55 12.82
N GLY A 127 -14.86 17.57 13.39
CA GLY A 127 -15.55 18.80 13.79
C GLY A 127 -14.84 19.61 14.89
N VAL A 128 -13.90 19.02 15.63
CA VAL A 128 -13.09 19.70 16.65
C VAL A 128 -11.71 20.07 16.11
N TYR A 129 -11.10 19.19 15.33
CA TYR A 129 -9.74 19.32 14.84
C TYR A 129 -9.63 20.29 13.67
N ALA A 130 -10.50 20.17 12.64
CA ALA A 130 -10.43 21.01 11.45
C ALA A 130 -10.54 22.52 11.75
N PRO A 131 -11.45 22.99 12.64
CA PRO A 131 -11.49 24.40 13.04
C PRO A 131 -10.21 24.87 13.74
N ARG A 132 -9.57 24.03 14.56
CA ARG A 132 -8.31 24.36 15.26
C ARG A 132 -7.15 24.49 14.27
N VAL A 133 -7.04 23.57 13.31
CA VAL A 133 -6.05 23.67 12.23
C VAL A 133 -6.28 24.93 11.40
N LYS A 134 -7.53 25.20 11.01
CA LYS A 134 -7.88 26.41 10.25
C LYS A 134 -7.48 27.68 11.00
N ALA A 135 -7.76 27.76 12.31
CA ALA A 135 -7.36 28.89 13.13
C ALA A 135 -5.83 29.09 13.17
N LEU A 136 -5.05 28.01 13.27
CA LEU A 136 -3.58 28.06 13.21
C LEU A 136 -3.10 28.54 11.84
N VAL A 137 -3.67 28.04 10.74
CA VAL A 137 -3.32 28.45 9.37
C VAL A 137 -3.64 29.93 9.14
N ASP A 138 -4.81 30.39 9.58
CA ASP A 138 -5.23 31.79 9.42
C ASP A 138 -4.40 32.74 10.33
N ALA A 139 -3.95 32.28 11.49
CA ALA A 139 -2.98 33.00 12.31
C ALA A 139 -1.62 33.09 11.60
N GLN A 140 -1.12 31.97 11.07
CA GLN A 140 0.16 31.93 10.36
C GLN A 140 0.17 32.87 9.15
N LYS A 141 -0.86 32.84 8.30
CA LYS A 141 -0.97 33.77 7.15
C LYS A 141 -0.87 35.23 7.59
N ARG A 142 -1.56 35.62 8.67
CA ARG A 142 -1.48 36.99 9.21
C ARG A 142 -0.06 37.34 9.67
N THR A 143 0.63 36.41 10.33
CA THR A 143 2.02 36.59 10.76
C THR A 143 2.97 36.70 9.56
N GLU A 144 2.79 35.89 8.52
CA GLU A 144 3.61 35.95 7.30
C GLU A 144 3.47 37.30 6.59
N GLU A 145 2.25 37.85 6.52
CA GLU A 145 2.00 39.16 5.94
C GLU A 145 2.64 40.30 6.76
N GLN A 146 2.62 40.20 8.09
CA GLN A 146 3.22 41.20 9.00
C GLN A 146 4.75 41.18 8.98
N LEU A 147 5.36 40.01 8.81
CA LEU A 147 6.81 39.81 8.82
C LEU A 147 7.42 39.85 7.42
N LYS A 148 6.68 40.35 6.43
CA LYS A 148 7.14 40.47 5.04
C LYS A 148 8.37 41.36 4.97
N GLY A 149 9.51 40.77 4.59
CA GLY A 149 10.82 41.44 4.52
C GLY A 149 11.75 41.15 5.71
N ASP A 150 11.31 40.37 6.70
CA ASP A 150 12.12 39.91 7.82
C ASP A 150 12.24 38.37 7.79
N PRO A 151 13.24 37.81 7.08
CA PRO A 151 13.35 36.36 6.87
C PRO A 151 13.65 35.59 8.16
N GLU A 152 14.36 36.20 9.13
CA GLU A 152 14.68 35.53 10.40
C GLU A 152 13.43 35.36 11.26
N ARG A 153 12.63 36.42 11.41
CA ARG A 153 11.37 36.32 12.16
C ARG A 153 10.35 35.43 11.46
N LEU A 154 10.32 35.43 10.13
CA LEU A 154 9.46 34.54 9.35
C LEU A 154 9.81 33.06 9.61
N ALA A 155 11.10 32.72 9.63
CA ALA A 155 11.55 31.36 9.93
C ALA A 155 11.16 30.93 11.36
N ALA A 156 11.32 31.82 12.34
CA ALA A 156 10.92 31.55 13.73
C ALA A 156 9.39 31.33 13.85
N ALA A 157 8.58 32.15 13.17
CA ALA A 157 7.13 31.99 13.15
C ALA A 157 6.69 30.66 12.50
N GLN A 158 7.34 30.27 11.40
CA GLN A 158 7.09 28.98 10.75
C GLN A 158 7.41 27.81 11.67
N GLU A 159 8.50 27.88 12.44
CA GLU A 159 8.85 26.83 13.40
C GLU A 159 7.85 26.76 14.56
N GLU A 160 7.39 27.91 15.06
CA GLU A 160 6.34 27.96 16.06
C GLU A 160 5.02 27.35 15.53
N PHE A 161 4.63 27.68 14.31
CA PHE A 161 3.46 27.08 13.65
C PHE A 161 3.60 25.56 13.55
N ARG A 162 4.75 25.05 13.09
CA ARG A 162 5.02 23.61 13.05
C ARG A 162 4.91 22.98 14.43
N ARG A 163 5.45 23.62 15.47
CA ARG A 163 5.35 23.14 16.86
C ARG A 163 3.89 23.06 17.33
N LYS A 164 3.08 24.10 17.09
CA LYS A 164 1.65 24.13 17.46
C LYS A 164 0.85 23.06 16.73
N VAL A 165 1.10 22.87 15.44
CA VAL A 165 0.50 21.77 14.67
C VAL A 165 0.94 20.41 15.24
N ALA A 166 2.22 20.24 15.56
CA ALA A 166 2.72 19.00 16.15
C ALA A 166 2.16 18.72 17.56
N GLU A 167 1.87 19.74 18.34
CA GLU A 167 1.17 19.62 19.63
C GLU A 167 -0.29 19.22 19.43
N LEU A 168 -1.00 19.89 18.50
CA LEU A 168 -2.38 19.53 18.17
C LEU A 168 -2.50 18.09 17.66
N ASN A 169 -1.56 17.64 16.84
CA ASN A 169 -1.52 16.26 16.31
C ASN A 169 -1.22 15.21 17.37
N ARG A 170 -0.62 15.59 18.51
CA ARG A 170 -0.31 14.70 19.63
C ARG A 170 -1.42 14.66 20.68
N ALA A 171 -2.44 15.52 20.56
CA ALA A 171 -3.58 15.50 21.45
C ALA A 171 -4.44 14.27 21.14
N GLU A 172 -4.41 13.28 22.03
CA GLU A 172 -5.23 12.08 21.92
C GLU A 172 -6.66 12.33 22.42
N LEU A 173 -7.63 11.61 21.84
CA LEU A 173 -8.98 11.58 22.37
C LEU A 173 -8.99 10.88 23.75
N PRO A 174 -9.83 11.32 24.70
CA PRO A 174 -9.91 10.72 26.04
C PRO A 174 -10.61 9.35 26.05
N TYR A 175 -10.91 8.79 24.88
CA TYR A 175 -11.57 7.51 24.66
C TYR A 175 -11.01 6.83 23.41
N ARG A 176 -11.13 5.50 23.37
CA ARG A 176 -10.77 4.67 22.22
C ARG A 176 -11.97 4.49 21.30
N ALA A 177 -11.90 5.05 20.11
CA ALA A 177 -12.90 4.87 19.07
C ALA A 177 -12.25 4.46 17.74
N PHE A 178 -13.00 3.74 16.92
CA PHE A 178 -12.54 3.23 15.64
C PHE A 178 -13.60 3.52 14.57
N ALA A 179 -13.14 3.85 13.38
CA ALA A 179 -13.99 4.07 12.23
C ALA A 179 -13.70 3.01 11.17
N ALA A 180 -14.75 2.45 10.57
CA ALA A 180 -14.66 1.61 9.40
C ALA A 180 -15.33 2.27 8.20
N ASN A 181 -14.76 2.13 7.01
CA ASN A 181 -15.37 2.57 5.76
C ASN A 181 -14.79 1.82 4.57
N THR A 182 -15.61 1.69 3.54
CA THR A 182 -15.23 1.10 2.26
C THR A 182 -14.86 2.18 1.25
N ARG A 183 -13.75 1.92 0.57
CA ARG A 183 -13.22 2.74 -0.51
C ARG A 183 -13.12 1.89 -1.77
N GLU A 184 -13.48 2.48 -2.90
CA GLU A 184 -13.18 1.96 -4.23
C GLU A 184 -12.28 2.92 -4.99
N THR A 185 -11.30 2.39 -5.72
CA THR A 185 -10.46 3.18 -6.62
C THR A 185 -10.37 2.53 -7.98
N TRP A 186 -10.49 3.35 -9.03
CA TRP A 186 -10.20 3.00 -10.41
C TRP A 186 -9.03 3.85 -10.85
N ARG A 187 -7.89 3.20 -11.10
CA ARG A 187 -6.65 3.91 -11.40
C ARG A 187 -6.26 3.66 -12.86
N PRO A 188 -6.19 4.70 -13.70
CA PRO A 188 -5.92 4.52 -15.12
C PRO A 188 -4.47 4.13 -15.36
N MET A 189 -4.24 3.25 -16.34
CA MET A 189 -2.89 2.89 -16.76
C MET A 189 -2.24 3.92 -17.68
N ARG A 190 -3.05 4.81 -18.26
CA ARG A 190 -2.59 5.84 -19.21
C ARG A 190 -2.55 7.22 -18.56
N ALA A 191 -1.59 8.01 -18.98
CA ALA A 191 -1.45 9.38 -18.53
C ALA A 191 -2.60 10.27 -19.01
N GLY A 192 -3.11 11.11 -18.12
CA GLY A 192 -4.17 12.08 -18.43
C GLY A 192 -5.58 11.49 -18.49
N GLU A 193 -5.75 10.18 -18.30
CA GLU A 193 -7.09 9.60 -18.12
C GLU A 193 -7.62 9.88 -16.70
N VAL A 194 -8.95 9.89 -16.58
CA VAL A 194 -9.66 10.17 -15.33
C VAL A 194 -9.59 8.94 -14.42
N ALA A 195 -9.10 9.12 -13.20
CA ALA A 195 -9.25 8.21 -12.10
C ALA A 195 -10.56 8.48 -11.35
N ARG A 196 -11.09 7.45 -10.67
CA ARG A 196 -12.23 7.60 -9.76
C ARG A 196 -11.86 7.06 -8.39
N THR A 197 -12.25 7.79 -7.35
CA THR A 197 -12.27 7.29 -5.98
C THR A 197 -13.66 7.48 -5.39
N VAL A 198 -14.23 6.41 -4.82
CA VAL A 198 -15.47 6.48 -4.04
C VAL A 198 -15.13 6.17 -2.59
N ARG A 199 -15.52 7.03 -1.65
CA ARG A 199 -15.19 6.92 -0.21
C ARG A 199 -16.46 6.83 0.63
N ASN A 200 -16.28 6.48 1.91
CA ASN A 200 -17.30 6.60 2.96
C ASN A 200 -18.62 5.89 2.59
N GLN A 201 -18.55 4.73 1.94
CA GLN A 201 -19.75 4.07 1.42
C GLN A 201 -20.64 3.46 2.52
N ASP A 202 -20.03 3.08 3.64
CA ASP A 202 -20.62 2.29 4.73
C ASP A 202 -19.91 2.59 6.06
N VAL A 203 -19.88 3.88 6.40
CA VAL A 203 -19.17 4.38 7.59
C VAL A 203 -19.77 3.84 8.88
N GLU A 204 -18.93 3.21 9.68
CA GLU A 204 -19.29 2.62 10.96
C GLU A 204 -18.33 3.14 12.04
N VAL A 205 -18.87 3.51 13.21
CA VAL A 205 -18.05 3.92 14.36
C VAL A 205 -18.28 2.95 15.50
N THR A 206 -17.20 2.46 16.08
CA THR A 206 -17.19 1.53 17.21
C THR A 206 -16.26 2.04 18.30
N PHE A 207 -16.41 1.53 19.52
CA PHE A 207 -15.62 1.94 20.68
C PHE A 207 -14.85 0.75 21.23
N GLY A 208 -13.67 1.02 21.79
CA GLY A 208 -12.82 -0.02 22.38
C GLY A 208 -13.47 -0.72 23.57
N SER A 209 -14.41 -0.05 24.24
CA SER A 209 -15.17 -0.56 25.37
C SER A 209 -16.46 0.26 25.59
N PRO A 210 -17.42 -0.25 26.39
CA PRO A 210 -18.56 0.55 26.84
C PRO A 210 -18.15 1.81 27.63
N GLN A 211 -17.00 1.78 28.32
CA GLN A 211 -16.45 2.92 29.06
C GLN A 211 -15.97 4.02 28.10
N ASP A 212 -15.31 3.64 26.99
CA ASP A 212 -14.89 4.58 25.94
C ASP A 212 -16.11 5.27 25.31
N GLU A 213 -17.17 4.51 25.05
CA GLU A 213 -18.41 5.07 24.51
C GLU A 213 -19.09 6.02 25.52
N ALA A 214 -19.09 5.70 26.81
CA ALA A 214 -19.60 6.58 27.85
C ALA A 214 -18.78 7.87 27.98
N ALA A 215 -17.45 7.78 27.90
CA ALA A 215 -16.55 8.92 27.91
C ALA A 215 -16.75 9.81 26.67
N TRP A 216 -16.95 9.23 25.48
CA TRP A 216 -17.31 9.96 24.27
C TRP A 216 -18.65 10.71 24.41
N ARG A 217 -19.67 10.06 24.99
CA ARG A 217 -20.96 10.74 25.29
C ARG A 217 -20.78 11.88 26.27
N ALA A 218 -19.95 11.70 27.31
CA ALA A 218 -19.66 12.75 28.29
C ALA A 218 -18.89 13.93 27.69
N ASP A 219 -18.08 13.69 26.66
CA ASP A 219 -17.37 14.70 25.85
C ASP A 219 -18.28 15.40 24.82
N GLY A 220 -19.61 15.22 24.92
CA GLY A 220 -20.58 15.85 24.03
C GLY A 220 -20.83 15.10 22.73
N ALA A 221 -20.37 13.85 22.64
CA ALA A 221 -20.56 12.96 21.50
C ALA A 221 -20.14 13.59 20.14
N PRO A 222 -18.92 14.16 20.03
CA PRO A 222 -18.48 14.79 18.79
C PRO A 222 -18.48 13.78 17.64
N GLU A 223 -18.70 14.26 16.42
CA GLU A 223 -18.59 13.41 15.24
C GLU A 223 -17.15 12.89 15.08
N LEU A 224 -17.01 11.56 14.91
CA LEU A 224 -15.73 10.85 14.89
C LEU A 224 -15.29 10.40 13.49
N ALA A 225 -16.19 10.45 12.51
CA ALA A 225 -15.90 10.10 11.13
C ALA A 225 -16.86 10.86 10.22
N ASP A 226 -16.35 11.36 9.10
CA ASP A 226 -17.18 11.88 8.02
C ASP A 226 -18.00 10.74 7.41
N ARG A 227 -19.32 10.93 7.34
CA ARG A 227 -20.28 9.96 6.82
C ARG A 227 -20.73 10.28 5.40
N GLU A 228 -20.35 11.44 4.87
CA GLU A 228 -20.73 11.83 3.53
C GLU A 228 -20.04 10.94 2.50
N ARG A 229 -20.84 10.25 1.69
CA ARG A 229 -20.34 9.47 0.57
C ARG A 229 -19.85 10.41 -0.51
N GLU A 230 -18.55 10.38 -0.75
CA GLU A 230 -17.91 11.19 -1.78
C GLU A 230 -17.53 10.35 -3.00
N THR A 231 -17.74 10.90 -4.19
CA THR A 231 -17.15 10.40 -5.44
C THR A 231 -16.29 11.49 -6.05
N GLN A 232 -15.01 11.20 -6.20
CA GLN A 232 -14.03 12.11 -6.78
C GLN A 232 -13.54 11.55 -8.11
N ASP A 233 -13.74 12.32 -9.17
CA ASP A 233 -13.22 12.06 -10.51
C ASP A 233 -12.22 13.15 -10.90
N ASP A 234 -11.00 12.76 -11.24
CA ASP A 234 -9.95 13.69 -11.65
C ASP A 234 -8.86 12.99 -12.45
N ALA A 235 -8.06 13.77 -13.16
CA ALA A 235 -6.88 13.30 -13.89
C ALA A 235 -5.57 13.58 -13.14
N VAL A 236 -5.62 13.78 -11.82
CA VAL A 236 -4.43 14.06 -11.02
C VAL A 236 -3.64 12.77 -10.87
N GLU A 237 -2.41 12.80 -11.37
CA GLU A 237 -1.46 11.72 -11.17
C GLU A 237 -1.03 11.70 -9.70
N ARG A 238 -1.71 10.87 -8.91
CA ARG A 238 -1.35 10.61 -7.52
C ARG A 238 -0.23 9.59 -7.50
N ALA A 239 0.85 9.86 -6.76
CA ALA A 239 1.83 8.84 -6.43
C ALA A 239 1.16 7.83 -5.48
N PRO A 240 0.87 6.59 -5.91
CA PRO A 240 0.12 5.64 -5.10
C PRO A 240 0.91 5.09 -3.91
N TRP A 241 2.25 5.25 -3.94
CA TRP A 241 3.18 4.65 -3.01
C TRP A 241 3.97 5.75 -2.31
N MET A 242 3.48 6.15 -1.13
CA MET A 242 3.90 7.38 -0.43
C MET A 242 5.40 7.46 -0.13
N ASP A 243 6.09 6.32 -0.03
CA ASP A 243 7.52 6.26 0.31
C ASP A 243 8.43 6.03 -0.92
N ASN A 244 7.84 5.89 -2.10
CA ASN A 244 8.52 5.55 -3.36
C ASN A 244 8.10 6.50 -4.49
N PRO A 245 8.61 7.75 -4.51
CA PRO A 245 8.18 8.75 -5.49
C PRO A 245 8.50 8.38 -6.95
N SER A 246 9.42 7.44 -7.16
CA SER A 246 9.74 6.94 -8.50
C SER A 246 8.89 5.76 -8.96
N LEU A 247 8.18 5.07 -8.06
CA LEU A 247 7.22 4.03 -8.43
C LEU A 247 5.87 4.67 -8.72
N ASN A 248 5.27 4.31 -9.86
CA ASN A 248 3.93 4.70 -10.25
C ASN A 248 3.22 3.55 -11.00
N LEU A 249 1.91 3.65 -11.26
CA LEU A 249 1.14 2.57 -11.90
C LEU A 249 1.65 2.22 -13.29
N ARG A 250 2.31 3.16 -13.96
CA ARG A 250 2.80 2.98 -15.32
C ARG A 250 4.08 2.18 -15.36
N ASN A 251 4.93 2.30 -14.33
CA ASN A 251 6.21 1.61 -14.26
C ASN A 251 6.25 0.42 -13.29
N VAL A 252 5.23 0.24 -12.45
CA VAL A 252 5.17 -0.89 -11.52
C VAL A 252 5.07 -2.23 -12.28
N ALA A 253 4.41 -2.23 -13.44
CA ALA A 253 4.35 -3.37 -14.35
C ALA A 253 5.71 -3.68 -15.02
N ASP A 254 6.65 -2.73 -15.03
CA ASP A 254 8.00 -2.89 -15.59
C ASP A 254 9.03 -3.40 -14.57
N LEU A 255 8.60 -3.62 -13.33
CA LEU A 255 9.45 -4.21 -12.32
C LEU A 255 9.96 -5.59 -12.77
N PRO A 256 11.25 -5.92 -12.49
CA PRO A 256 11.84 -7.16 -12.93
C PRO A 256 11.09 -8.40 -12.42
N THR A 257 11.06 -9.45 -13.25
CA THR A 257 10.48 -10.76 -12.90
C THR A 257 11.50 -11.71 -12.27
N GLY A 258 12.80 -11.36 -12.30
CA GLY A 258 13.87 -12.10 -11.67
C GLY A 258 14.08 -11.66 -10.22
N VAL A 259 14.40 -12.61 -9.34
CA VAL A 259 14.53 -12.39 -7.89
C VAL A 259 15.66 -11.41 -7.57
N GLU A 260 16.84 -11.59 -8.16
CA GLU A 260 18.01 -10.75 -7.87
C GLU A 260 17.90 -9.36 -8.49
N GLU A 261 17.30 -9.25 -9.67
CA GLU A 261 16.99 -7.98 -10.31
C GLU A 261 15.98 -7.18 -9.50
N LEU A 262 14.90 -7.83 -9.05
CA LEU A 262 13.89 -7.19 -8.22
C LEU A 262 14.47 -6.77 -6.87
N ARG A 263 15.25 -7.65 -6.21
CA ARG A 263 15.94 -7.31 -4.95
C ARG A 263 16.81 -6.07 -5.10
N ARG A 264 17.65 -5.99 -6.14
CA ARG A 264 18.48 -4.81 -6.43
C ARG A 264 17.63 -3.57 -6.65
N ARG A 265 16.53 -3.68 -7.41
CA ARG A 265 15.61 -2.57 -7.65
C ARG A 265 14.97 -2.05 -6.37
N LEU A 266 14.53 -2.94 -5.47
CA LEU A 266 13.96 -2.57 -4.17
C LEU A 266 15.01 -1.95 -3.26
N ASP A 267 16.26 -2.41 -3.31
CA ASP A 267 17.37 -1.81 -2.58
C ASP A 267 17.70 -0.39 -3.07
N ASP A 268 17.63 -0.15 -4.38
CA ASP A 268 17.79 1.19 -4.95
C ASP A 268 16.67 2.12 -4.51
N LEU A 269 15.43 1.64 -4.50
CA LEU A 269 14.27 2.41 -4.04
C LEU A 269 14.39 2.76 -2.56
N TRP A 270 14.79 1.79 -1.71
CA TRP A 270 15.05 2.04 -0.30
C TRP A 270 16.10 3.14 -0.11
N ARG A 271 17.25 3.06 -0.80
CA ARG A 271 18.31 4.09 -0.73
C ARG A 271 17.87 5.47 -1.17
N GLN A 272 16.90 5.56 -2.08
CA GLN A 272 16.36 6.82 -2.61
C GLN A 272 15.16 7.33 -1.82
N SER A 273 14.63 6.55 -0.89
CA SER A 273 13.43 6.94 -0.15
C SER A 273 13.73 8.19 0.68
N PRO A 274 12.91 9.25 0.60
CA PRO A 274 13.11 10.48 1.37
C PRO A 274 13.01 10.24 2.89
N LYS A 275 12.52 9.07 3.32
CA LYS A 275 12.35 8.65 4.72
C LYS A 275 13.41 7.67 5.23
N VAL A 276 14.56 7.51 4.54
CA VAL A 276 15.68 6.64 4.98
C VAL A 276 16.12 6.95 6.42
N SER A 277 15.88 8.16 6.92
CA SER A 277 16.11 8.52 8.32
C SER A 277 15.11 7.84 9.27
N GLY A 278 15.34 6.56 9.59
CA GLY A 278 14.71 5.88 10.72
C GLY A 278 13.92 4.60 10.42
N ALA A 279 13.75 4.21 9.16
CA ALA A 279 13.18 2.90 8.80
C ALA A 279 14.31 1.89 8.51
N ASP A 280 14.30 0.74 9.19
CA ASP A 280 15.15 -0.36 8.73
C ASP A 280 14.68 -0.91 7.40
N ARG A 281 15.63 -1.48 6.67
CA ARG A 281 15.37 -2.10 5.36
C ARG A 281 14.25 -3.13 5.42
N ALA A 282 14.15 -3.89 6.52
CA ALA A 282 13.10 -4.87 6.71
C ALA A 282 11.72 -4.21 6.78
N GLY A 283 11.51 -3.20 7.64
CA GLY A 283 10.25 -2.48 7.72
C GLY A 283 9.85 -1.82 6.40
N TYR A 284 10.79 -1.15 5.73
CA TYR A 284 10.56 -0.56 4.41
C TYR A 284 10.11 -1.60 3.38
N LEU A 285 10.75 -2.77 3.36
CA LEU A 285 10.43 -3.83 2.39
C LEU A 285 9.04 -4.42 2.64
N TRP A 286 8.61 -4.55 3.89
CA TRP A 286 7.25 -5.03 4.21
C TRP A 286 6.17 -4.05 3.76
N GLN A 287 6.39 -2.76 4.03
CA GLN A 287 5.46 -1.72 3.60
C GLN A 287 5.41 -1.63 2.07
N THR A 288 6.56 -1.61 1.41
CA THR A 288 6.65 -1.68 -0.06
C THR A 288 6.07 -2.99 -0.60
N GLY A 289 6.13 -4.08 0.16
CA GLY A 289 5.51 -5.36 -0.19
C GLY A 289 3.98 -5.25 -0.28
N ILE A 290 3.31 -4.62 0.69
CA ILE A 290 1.86 -4.36 0.66
C ILE A 290 1.48 -3.53 -0.56
N ASP A 291 2.23 -2.45 -0.76
CA ASP A 291 2.11 -1.52 -1.87
C ASP A 291 2.18 -2.23 -3.24
N LEU A 292 3.10 -3.19 -3.37
CA LEU A 292 3.27 -3.97 -4.59
C LEU A 292 2.26 -5.11 -4.73
N MET A 293 1.84 -5.75 -3.63
CA MET A 293 0.80 -6.79 -3.64
C MET A 293 -0.58 -6.24 -4.03
N THR A 294 -0.81 -4.94 -3.81
CA THR A 294 -2.04 -4.25 -4.23
C THR A 294 -1.91 -3.56 -5.60
N ALA A 295 -0.80 -3.78 -6.31
CA ALA A 295 -0.50 -3.20 -7.61
C ALA A 295 -0.71 -4.22 -8.74
N PRO A 296 -0.91 -3.75 -10.00
CA PRO A 296 -1.00 -4.62 -11.17
C PRO A 296 0.38 -5.18 -11.58
N LEU A 297 0.90 -6.12 -10.80
CA LEU A 297 2.17 -6.78 -11.10
C LEU A 297 2.01 -7.86 -12.16
N LYS A 298 3.07 -8.05 -12.96
CA LYS A 298 3.20 -9.27 -13.77
C LYS A 298 3.28 -10.49 -12.84
N PRO A 299 2.72 -11.65 -13.22
CA PRO A 299 2.83 -12.89 -12.44
C PRO A 299 4.27 -13.22 -12.00
N GLY A 300 5.24 -13.04 -12.91
CA GLY A 300 6.66 -13.23 -12.61
C GLY A 300 7.21 -12.25 -11.57
N THR A 301 6.80 -10.99 -11.58
CA THR A 301 7.21 -9.98 -10.61
C THR A 301 6.60 -10.25 -9.24
N ARG A 302 5.32 -10.64 -9.18
CA ARG A 302 4.65 -11.03 -7.93
C ARG A 302 5.28 -12.28 -7.32
N ALA A 303 5.62 -13.28 -8.14
CA ALA A 303 6.37 -14.45 -7.71
C ALA A 303 7.78 -14.08 -7.17
N ALA A 304 8.49 -13.18 -7.86
CA ALA A 304 9.78 -12.69 -7.38
C ALA A 304 9.65 -11.93 -6.05
N LEU A 305 8.60 -11.11 -5.88
CA LEU A 305 8.33 -10.39 -4.63
C LEU A 305 8.17 -11.36 -3.46
N PHE A 306 7.35 -12.40 -3.62
CA PHE A 306 7.18 -13.43 -2.59
C PHE A 306 8.50 -14.12 -2.22
N ARG A 307 9.37 -14.42 -3.19
CA ARG A 307 10.71 -14.98 -2.93
C ARG A 307 11.62 -14.00 -2.20
N VAL A 308 11.59 -12.71 -2.56
CA VAL A 308 12.36 -11.66 -1.88
C VAL A 308 11.90 -11.49 -0.42
N LEU A 309 10.59 -11.56 -0.17
CA LEU A 309 10.02 -11.56 1.19
C LEU A 309 10.39 -12.84 1.95
N ALA A 310 10.38 -14.00 1.28
CA ALA A 310 10.71 -15.29 1.89
C ALA A 310 12.14 -15.37 2.48
N ASP A 311 13.07 -14.58 1.94
CA ASP A 311 14.45 -14.51 2.42
C ASP A 311 14.67 -13.49 3.56
N GLN A 312 13.61 -12.88 4.10
CA GLN A 312 13.74 -11.95 5.23
C GLN A 312 13.87 -12.70 6.58
N PRO A 313 14.84 -12.31 7.45
CA PRO A 313 15.21 -13.11 8.63
C PRO A 313 14.27 -13.01 9.84
N VAL A 314 13.16 -12.27 9.78
CA VAL A 314 12.34 -11.94 10.97
C VAL A 314 10.84 -12.23 10.81
N MET A 315 10.48 -13.19 9.97
CA MET A 315 9.08 -13.53 9.73
C MET A 315 8.53 -14.52 10.74
N LYS A 316 7.36 -14.22 11.28
CA LYS A 316 6.61 -15.13 12.14
C LYS A 316 5.34 -15.57 11.42
N LEU A 317 5.20 -16.88 11.24
CA LEU A 317 3.94 -17.48 10.84
C LEU A 317 2.99 -17.50 12.04
N GLU A 318 1.78 -16.97 11.87
CA GLU A 318 0.73 -17.01 12.89
C GLU A 318 -0.31 -18.10 12.62
N GLY A 319 -0.28 -18.72 11.44
CA GLY A 319 -1.15 -19.84 11.05
C GLY A 319 -2.37 -19.38 10.26
N ARG A 320 -3.36 -20.28 10.11
CA ARG A 320 -4.60 -19.97 9.40
C ARG A 320 -5.51 -19.08 10.24
N VAL A 321 -6.08 -18.07 9.62
CA VAL A 321 -7.01 -17.11 10.22
C VAL A 321 -8.15 -16.81 9.26
N SER A 322 -9.27 -16.34 9.80
CA SER A 322 -10.36 -15.77 9.00
C SER A 322 -10.28 -14.25 9.01
N ASP A 323 -10.46 -13.62 7.86
CA ASP A 323 -10.62 -12.17 7.76
C ASP A 323 -12.07 -11.74 8.12
N PRO A 324 -12.37 -10.43 8.20
CA PRO A 324 -13.72 -9.94 8.50
C PRO A 324 -14.80 -10.32 7.47
N LEU A 325 -14.42 -10.77 6.26
CA LEU A 325 -15.34 -11.28 5.25
C LEU A 325 -15.54 -12.81 5.37
N GLY A 326 -14.90 -13.47 6.34
CA GLY A 326 -14.98 -14.90 6.55
C GLY A 326 -14.07 -15.73 5.64
N ARG A 327 -13.22 -15.09 4.82
CA ARG A 327 -12.25 -15.78 3.96
C ARG A 327 -11.12 -16.33 4.81
N THR A 328 -10.66 -17.54 4.51
CA THR A 328 -9.55 -18.16 5.23
C THR A 328 -8.24 -17.85 4.52
N GLY A 329 -7.27 -17.31 5.26
CA GLY A 329 -5.92 -17.09 4.75
C GLY A 329 -4.87 -17.45 5.80
N VAL A 330 -3.61 -17.32 5.43
CA VAL A 330 -2.46 -17.54 6.31
C VAL A 330 -1.91 -16.19 6.78
N ALA A 331 -1.86 -16.01 8.10
CA ALA A 331 -1.32 -14.82 8.72
C ALA A 331 0.19 -14.90 8.88
N LEU A 332 0.87 -13.86 8.41
CA LEU A 332 2.31 -13.64 8.57
C LEU A 332 2.50 -12.30 9.27
N SER A 333 3.42 -12.25 10.23
CA SER A 333 3.79 -11.01 10.89
C SER A 333 5.29 -10.78 10.81
N ALA A 334 5.69 -9.53 10.72
CA ALA A 334 7.06 -9.11 10.86
C ALA A 334 7.14 -7.95 11.86
N PRO A 335 8.01 -8.02 12.88
CA PRO A 335 8.31 -6.86 13.68
C PRO A 335 9.11 -5.89 12.81
N THR A 336 8.77 -4.62 12.90
CA THR A 336 9.59 -3.54 12.36
C THR A 336 10.33 -2.85 13.50
N GLN A 337 11.25 -1.94 13.20
CA GLN A 337 11.78 -1.05 14.23
C GLN A 337 10.62 -0.31 14.96
N HIS A 338 10.84 -0.01 16.24
CA HIS A 338 9.93 0.77 17.11
C HIS A 338 8.64 0.10 17.62
N LYS A 339 8.61 -1.24 17.80
CA LYS A 339 7.42 -1.99 18.31
C LYS A 339 6.19 -1.87 17.41
N PHE A 340 6.39 -1.59 16.14
CA PHE A 340 5.35 -1.59 15.14
C PHE A 340 5.34 -2.96 14.46
N ARG A 341 4.14 -3.49 14.22
CA ARG A 341 3.91 -4.80 13.62
C ARG A 341 3.16 -4.60 12.32
N VAL A 342 3.71 -5.20 11.26
CA VAL A 342 3.00 -5.43 10.02
C VAL A 342 2.50 -6.86 10.04
N ARG A 343 1.21 -7.06 9.79
CA ARG A 343 0.61 -8.39 9.68
C ARG A 343 -0.15 -8.49 8.37
N LEU A 344 0.12 -9.52 7.59
CA LEU A 344 -0.53 -9.82 6.32
C LEU A 344 -1.35 -11.09 6.45
N VAL A 345 -2.48 -11.17 5.76
CA VAL A 345 -3.25 -12.39 5.56
C VAL A 345 -3.29 -12.67 4.08
N VAL A 346 -2.72 -13.79 3.66
CA VAL A 346 -2.61 -14.18 2.24
C VAL A 346 -3.42 -15.45 2.00
N ASP A 347 -4.19 -15.47 0.91
CA ASP A 347 -4.92 -16.67 0.49
C ASP A 347 -3.94 -17.77 0.08
N GLU A 348 -4.11 -18.97 0.64
CA GLU A 348 -3.20 -20.10 0.38
C GLU A 348 -3.33 -20.63 -1.06
N SER A 349 -4.50 -20.49 -1.67
CA SER A 349 -4.84 -21.05 -2.99
C SER A 349 -4.56 -20.10 -4.15
N THR A 350 -4.79 -18.80 -3.96
CA THR A 350 -4.59 -17.77 -5.00
C THR A 350 -3.32 -16.96 -4.81
N ALA A 351 -2.70 -17.00 -3.62
CA ALA A 351 -1.60 -16.12 -3.23
C ALA A 351 -1.97 -14.62 -3.25
N GLU A 352 -3.26 -14.29 -3.18
CA GLU A 352 -3.73 -12.91 -3.08
C GLU A 352 -3.63 -12.40 -1.63
N LEU A 353 -3.32 -11.12 -1.48
CA LEU A 353 -3.40 -10.45 -0.19
C LEU A 353 -4.88 -10.22 0.13
N LEU A 354 -5.37 -10.81 1.22
CA LEU A 354 -6.74 -10.65 1.68
C LEU A 354 -6.87 -9.48 2.67
N GLN A 355 -5.86 -9.32 3.52
CA GLN A 355 -5.86 -8.31 4.57
C GLN A 355 -4.43 -7.89 4.92
N TYR A 356 -4.26 -6.62 5.32
CA TYR A 356 -3.09 -6.21 6.08
C TYR A 356 -3.46 -5.35 7.29
N GLU A 357 -2.64 -5.44 8.33
CA GLU A 357 -2.76 -4.68 9.57
C GLU A 357 -1.44 -3.98 9.88
N LEU A 358 -1.56 -2.75 10.34
CA LEU A 358 -0.51 -1.82 10.70
C LEU A 358 -0.82 -1.31 12.11
N GLY A 359 0.08 -1.51 13.06
CA GLY A 359 -0.19 -1.12 14.45
C GLY A 359 0.96 -1.42 15.40
N SER A 360 0.74 -1.16 16.68
CA SER A 360 1.62 -1.66 17.74
C SER A 360 1.26 -3.11 18.08
N ASP A 361 2.07 -3.76 18.91
CA ASP A 361 1.75 -5.11 19.40
C ASP A 361 0.41 -5.18 20.16
N ASP A 362 -0.02 -4.07 20.78
CA ASP A 362 -1.20 -4.01 21.66
C ASP A 362 -2.43 -3.36 20.99
N GLU A 363 -2.27 -2.73 19.82
CA GLU A 363 -3.35 -2.03 19.15
C GLU A 363 -3.19 -2.02 17.62
N VAL A 364 -4.24 -2.47 16.94
CA VAL A 364 -4.40 -2.29 15.49
C VAL A 364 -4.73 -0.84 15.20
N GLY A 365 -3.80 -0.13 14.59
CA GLY A 365 -4.00 1.26 14.21
C GLY A 365 -4.73 1.41 12.88
N LEU A 366 -4.38 0.57 11.91
CA LEU A 366 -5.09 0.42 10.63
C LEU A 366 -5.18 -1.06 10.27
N ARG A 367 -6.37 -1.49 9.87
CA ARG A 367 -6.63 -2.76 9.21
C ARG A 367 -7.31 -2.49 7.89
N VAL A 368 -6.82 -3.11 6.83
CA VAL A 368 -7.40 -3.00 5.50
C VAL A 368 -7.73 -4.42 5.02
N THR A 369 -9.00 -4.64 4.72
CA THR A 369 -9.50 -5.88 4.12
C THR A 369 -9.74 -5.61 2.64
N LEU A 370 -9.02 -6.31 1.76
CA LEU A 370 -9.13 -6.18 0.32
C LEU A 370 -10.31 -7.02 -0.15
N GLU A 371 -11.43 -6.37 -0.44
CA GLU A 371 -12.67 -7.08 -0.79
C GLU A 371 -12.62 -7.60 -2.23
N ASP A 372 -12.04 -6.80 -3.12
CA ASP A 372 -11.93 -7.12 -4.55
C ASP A 372 -10.81 -6.28 -5.20
N MET A 373 -10.15 -6.83 -6.21
CA MET A 373 -9.05 -6.18 -6.92
C MET A 373 -8.86 -6.82 -8.30
N GLY A 374 -8.63 -6.00 -9.32
CA GLY A 374 -8.38 -6.55 -10.66
C GLY A 374 -8.43 -5.52 -11.78
N TRP A 375 -8.33 -6.05 -13.00
CA TRP A 375 -8.40 -5.26 -14.22
C TRP A 375 -9.83 -4.97 -14.64
N THR A 376 -10.09 -3.74 -15.08
CA THR A 376 -11.35 -3.36 -15.73
C THR A 376 -11.08 -2.48 -16.95
N ASP A 377 -12.00 -2.47 -17.91
CA ASP A 377 -11.84 -1.67 -19.14
C ASP A 377 -12.60 -0.33 -19.12
N SER A 378 -13.56 -0.18 -18.20
CA SER A 378 -14.33 1.05 -18.03
C SER A 378 -14.23 1.59 -16.61
N LEU A 379 -14.28 2.93 -16.52
CA LEU A 379 -14.34 3.63 -15.24
C LEU A 379 -15.69 3.35 -14.55
N GLY A 380 -15.64 2.82 -13.33
CA GLY A 380 -16.83 2.48 -12.54
C GLY A 380 -17.25 1.01 -12.61
N ASP A 381 -16.70 0.23 -13.54
CA ASP A 381 -16.94 -1.22 -13.60
C ASP A 381 -16.14 -1.94 -12.52
N ARG A 382 -16.64 -3.06 -11.99
CA ARG A 382 -15.86 -3.95 -11.12
C ARG A 382 -15.29 -5.11 -11.94
N PRO A 383 -14.18 -5.74 -11.52
CA PRO A 383 -13.66 -6.95 -12.14
C PRO A 383 -14.75 -8.03 -12.25
N ALA A 384 -14.70 -8.81 -13.32
CA ALA A 384 -15.52 -10.01 -13.42
C ALA A 384 -14.95 -11.07 -12.46
N GLY A 385 -15.77 -11.54 -11.53
CA GLY A 385 -15.41 -12.60 -10.56
C GLY A 385 -15.33 -13.99 -11.14
#